data_AF-A0A8T5QB23-F1
#
_entry.id   AF-A0A8T5QB23-F1
#
_cell.length_a   1.000
_cell.length_b   1.000
_cell.length_c   1.000
_cell.angle_alpha   90.00
_cell.angle_beta   90.00
_cell.angle_gamma   90.00
#
_symmetry.space_group_name_H-M   'P 1'
#
loop_
_entity.id
_entity.type
_entity.pdbx_description
1 polymer ?
#
loop_
_entity_poly.entity_id
_entity_poly.type
_entity_poly.pdbx_seq_one_letter_code
_entity_poly.pdbx_strand_id
1 'polypeptide(L)'
;MVNKEQRIGVFVDVQNLYYSAKNLYKSKVNFANVLKTVAQGRKLIRAIAYVVKTEAMKEKTFFEALEKIGFDIRSKDLQIFYGGAKKGDWDVGIAMDIIELAPKLDVIILVSGDGDFVPLLQHARSSGCKIEAAAFGRSASSKLKEVVSKFYDLDKEKNKYLISYIKKPVKKQP
;
A
#
# COMPACT_ATOMS: atom_id res chain seq x y z
N MET A 1 -18.69 11.65 -6.98
CA MET A 1 -17.73 12.71 -6.59
C MET A 1 -16.99 12.28 -5.32
N VAL A 2 -15.74 12.72 -5.12
CA VAL A 2 -14.98 12.48 -3.88
C VAL A 2 -15.36 13.57 -2.89
N ASN A 3 -15.85 13.20 -1.72
CA ASN A 3 -16.18 14.16 -0.66
C ASN A 3 -14.89 14.50 0.11
N LYS A 4 -14.46 15.77 0.06
CA LYS A 4 -13.22 16.25 0.70
C LYS A 4 -13.27 16.21 2.23
N GLU A 5 -14.47 16.20 2.81
CA GLU A 5 -14.65 16.15 4.27
C GLU A 5 -14.47 14.74 4.84
N GLN A 6 -14.36 13.71 4.00
CA GLN A 6 -14.12 12.35 4.45
C GLN A 6 -12.80 12.25 5.21
N ARG A 7 -12.88 11.72 6.42
CA ARG A 7 -11.75 11.31 7.25
C ARG A 7 -11.20 10.00 6.73
N ILE A 8 -9.95 10.00 6.28
CA ILE A 8 -9.32 8.82 5.68
C ILE A 8 -8.14 8.31 6.48
N GLY A 9 -7.99 6.99 6.51
CA GLY A 9 -6.79 6.30 6.98
C GLY A 9 -6.13 5.57 5.81
N VAL A 10 -4.83 5.77 5.62
CA VAL A 10 -4.03 5.12 4.58
C VAL A 10 -3.07 4.14 5.24
N PHE A 11 -3.13 2.88 4.85
CA PHE A 11 -2.35 1.79 5.44
C PHE A 11 -1.53 1.13 4.35
N VAL A 12 -0.20 1.27 4.39
CA VAL A 12 0.69 0.88 3.30
C VAL A 12 1.51 -0.33 3.68
N ASP A 13 1.24 -1.46 3.02
CA ASP A 13 2.14 -2.60 3.03
C ASP A 13 3.30 -2.31 2.06
N VAL A 14 4.38 -1.77 2.63
CA VAL A 14 5.56 -1.35 1.85
C VAL A 14 6.21 -2.56 1.19
N GLN A 15 6.19 -3.72 1.86
CA GLN A 15 6.83 -4.92 1.34
C GLN A 15 6.10 -5.46 0.11
N ASN A 16 4.76 -5.56 0.17
CA ASN A 16 3.95 -6.00 -0.96
C ASN A 16 4.15 -5.10 -2.20
N LEU A 17 4.13 -3.79 -2.01
CA LEU A 17 4.32 -2.83 -3.09
C LEU A 17 5.76 -2.80 -3.64
N TYR A 18 6.75 -2.88 -2.76
CA TYR A 18 8.16 -2.91 -3.14
C TYR A 18 8.46 -4.13 -4.01
N TYR A 19 8.04 -5.33 -3.58
CA TYR A 19 8.27 -6.54 -4.37
C TYR A 19 7.46 -6.55 -5.66
N SER A 20 6.23 -6.05 -5.65
CA SER A 20 5.43 -5.90 -6.87
C SER A 20 6.16 -5.02 -7.90
N ALA A 21 6.62 -3.84 -7.51
CA ALA A 21 7.34 -2.94 -8.41
C ALA A 21 8.69 -3.50 -8.87
N LYS A 22 9.45 -4.13 -7.97
CA LYS A 22 10.74 -4.75 -8.29
C LYS A 22 10.58 -5.92 -9.26
N ASN A 23 9.58 -6.78 -9.05
CA ASN A 23 9.40 -7.98 -9.87
C ASN A 23 8.78 -7.66 -11.24
N LEU A 24 7.74 -6.82 -11.26
CA LEU A 24 7.04 -6.46 -12.49
C LEU A 24 7.82 -5.45 -13.34
N TYR A 25 8.52 -4.51 -12.70
CA TYR A 25 9.04 -3.32 -13.38
C TYR A 25 10.51 -3.03 -13.12
N LYS A 26 11.20 -3.81 -12.27
CA LYS A 26 12.60 -3.59 -11.88
C LYS A 26 12.85 -2.16 -11.38
N SER A 27 11.86 -1.61 -10.68
CA SER A 27 11.81 -0.21 -10.27
C SER A 27 11.39 -0.07 -8.80
N LYS A 28 11.70 1.09 -8.20
CA LYS A 28 11.22 1.48 -6.86
C LYS A 28 9.86 2.21 -6.96
N VAL A 29 9.05 2.15 -5.91
CA VAL A 29 7.75 2.83 -5.83
C VAL A 29 7.92 4.29 -5.41
N ASN A 30 7.16 5.19 -6.03
CA ASN A 30 7.02 6.58 -5.60
C ASN A 30 5.85 6.71 -4.61
N PHE A 31 6.12 6.49 -3.33
CA PHE A 31 5.10 6.53 -2.27
C PHE A 31 4.45 7.91 -2.09
N ALA A 32 5.15 9.00 -2.42
CA ALA A 32 4.59 10.36 -2.36
C ALA A 32 3.41 10.51 -3.34
N ASN A 33 3.60 10.03 -4.58
CA ASN A 33 2.56 10.08 -5.59
C ASN A 33 1.41 9.10 -5.33
N VAL A 34 1.70 7.95 -4.72
CA VAL A 34 0.66 7.02 -4.23
C VAL A 34 -0.19 7.70 -3.17
N LEU A 35 0.41 8.25 -2.11
CA LEU A 35 -0.31 8.94 -1.04
C LEU A 35 -1.15 10.09 -1.56
N LYS A 36 -0.56 10.95 -2.40
CA LYS A 36 -1.27 12.07 -3.03
C LYS A 36 -2.49 11.61 -3.85
N THR A 37 -2.33 10.52 -4.59
CA THR A 37 -3.39 9.97 -5.46
C THR A 37 -4.51 9.35 -4.66
N VAL A 38 -4.21 8.61 -3.59
CA VAL A 38 -5.26 8.00 -2.78
C VAL A 38 -5.91 9.03 -1.85
N ALA A 39 -5.17 10.02 -1.36
CA ALA A 39 -5.73 11.03 -0.48
C ALA A 39 -6.75 11.94 -1.20
N GLN A 40 -6.48 12.34 -2.44
CA GLN A 40 -7.35 13.20 -3.26
C GLN A 40 -7.83 14.48 -2.55
N GLY A 41 -7.01 15.03 -1.64
CA GLY A 41 -7.35 16.24 -0.87
C GLY A 41 -8.42 16.03 0.21
N ARG A 42 -8.69 14.78 0.61
CA ARG A 42 -9.54 14.45 1.75
C ARG A 42 -8.83 14.71 3.09
N LYS A 43 -9.58 14.73 4.19
CA LYS A 43 -9.03 14.86 5.56
C LYS A 43 -8.24 13.60 5.95
N LEU A 44 -6.92 13.65 5.76
CA LEU A 44 -6.01 12.57 6.14
C LEU A 44 -5.84 12.53 7.66
N ILE A 45 -6.40 11.51 8.32
CA ILE A 45 -6.32 11.35 9.78
C ILE A 45 -5.07 10.56 10.16
N ARG A 46 -4.76 9.49 9.42
CA ARG A 46 -3.55 8.68 9.59
C ARG A 46 -3.05 8.20 8.24
N ALA A 47 -1.73 8.17 8.09
CA ALA A 47 -1.04 7.50 7.00
C ALA A 47 0.07 6.66 7.63
N ILE A 48 -0.07 5.33 7.62
CA ILE A 48 0.86 4.41 8.27
C ILE A 48 1.58 3.59 7.20
N ALA A 49 2.90 3.59 7.25
CA ALA A 49 3.76 2.77 6.39
C ALA A 49 4.37 1.61 7.20
N TYR A 50 4.05 0.39 6.80
CA TYR A 50 4.47 -0.83 7.45
C TYR A 50 5.69 -1.41 6.74
N VAL A 51 6.85 -1.30 7.37
CA VAL A 51 8.16 -1.61 6.79
C VAL A 51 8.78 -2.81 7.48
N VAL A 52 9.27 -3.74 6.67
CA VAL A 52 10.06 -4.88 7.13
C VAL A 52 11.51 -4.59 6.80
N LYS A 53 12.36 -4.48 7.82
CA LYS A 53 13.77 -4.13 7.66
C LYS A 53 14.54 -5.29 7.04
N THR A 54 14.62 -5.29 5.72
CA THR A 54 15.51 -6.16 4.93
C THR A 54 16.80 -5.44 4.59
N GLU A 55 17.88 -6.12 4.22
CA GLU A 55 19.12 -5.47 3.78
C GLU A 55 18.89 -4.43 2.67
N ALA A 56 17.99 -4.73 1.72
CA ALA A 56 17.63 -3.82 0.63
C ALA A 56 16.75 -2.63 1.05
N MET A 57 16.15 -2.66 2.26
CA MET A 57 15.27 -1.61 2.79
C MET A 57 15.80 -0.98 4.09
N LYS A 58 16.97 -1.42 4.58
CA LYS A 58 17.66 -0.85 5.76
C LYS A 58 18.33 0.49 5.47
N GLU A 59 18.12 1.07 4.28
CA GLU A 59 18.62 2.39 3.93
C GLU A 59 17.97 3.45 4.83
N LYS A 60 18.76 4.11 5.68
CA LYS A 60 18.28 5.22 6.55
C LYS A 60 17.52 6.28 5.76
N THR A 61 17.99 6.57 4.56
CA THR A 61 17.38 7.51 3.60
C THR A 61 15.97 7.12 3.16
N PHE A 62 15.63 5.82 3.15
CA PHE A 62 14.29 5.36 2.79
C PHE A 62 13.27 5.68 3.88
N PHE A 63 13.63 5.45 5.15
CA PHE A 63 12.79 5.80 6.30
C PHE A 63 12.57 7.31 6.39
N GLU A 64 13.65 8.09 6.29
CA GLU A 64 13.58 9.56 6.29
C GLU A 64 12.72 10.10 5.15
N ALA A 65 12.75 9.44 3.97
CA ALA A 65 11.90 9.82 2.84
C ALA A 65 10.41 9.56 3.13
N LEU A 66 10.05 8.43 3.73
CA LEU A 66 8.67 8.12 4.11
C LEU A 66 8.13 9.08 5.18
N GLU A 67 8.93 9.41 6.19
CA GLU A 67 8.59 10.42 7.20
C GLU A 67 8.36 11.80 6.57
N LYS A 68 9.27 12.24 5.68
CA LYS A 68 9.11 13.51 4.95
C LYS A 68 7.86 13.57 4.07
N ILE A 69 7.38 12.42 3.57
CA ILE A 69 6.12 12.33 2.83
C ILE A 69 4.90 12.52 3.76
N GLY A 70 5.07 12.26 5.06
CA GLY A 70 4.02 12.36 6.08
C GLY A 70 3.46 11.02 6.54
N PHE A 71 4.23 9.92 6.41
CA PHE A 71 3.85 8.63 6.97
C PHE A 71 4.34 8.47 8.42
N ASP A 72 3.48 7.94 9.27
CA ASP A 72 3.89 7.28 10.51
C ASP A 72 4.48 5.91 10.17
N ILE A 73 5.72 5.64 10.57
CA ILE A 73 6.39 4.38 10.21
C ILE A 73 6.25 3.34 11.32
N ARG A 74 5.72 2.17 10.96
CA ARG A 74 5.78 0.95 11.77
C ARG A 74 6.86 0.04 11.17
N SER A 75 7.90 -0.25 11.94
CA SER A 75 9.03 -1.06 11.44
C SER A 75 9.30 -2.29 12.30
N LYS A 76 9.62 -3.41 11.65
CA LYS A 76 10.06 -4.63 12.33
C LYS A 76 11.21 -5.28 11.59
N ASP A 77 12.04 -5.99 12.33
CA ASP A 77 13.14 -6.74 11.74
C ASP A 77 12.65 -8.06 11.12
N LEU A 78 13.25 -8.44 10.00
CA LEU A 78 13.00 -9.72 9.38
C LEU A 78 13.50 -10.83 10.34
N GLN A 79 12.59 -11.66 10.84
CA GLN A 79 12.96 -12.79 11.69
C GLN A 79 13.25 -14.02 10.82
N ILE A 80 14.45 -14.57 11.00
CA ILE A 80 14.89 -15.82 10.36
C ILE A 80 14.97 -16.87 11.46
N PHE A 81 14.05 -17.84 11.42
CA PHE A 81 14.01 -18.92 12.41
C PHE A 81 15.03 -20.02 12.09
N TYR A 82 15.31 -20.87 13.08
CA TYR A 82 16.33 -21.94 13.04
C TYR A 82 16.08 -23.06 11.99
N GLY A 83 15.10 -22.89 11.09
CA GLY A 83 14.84 -23.76 9.94
C GLY A 83 14.81 -23.03 8.60
N GLY A 84 15.31 -21.79 8.52
CA GLY A 84 15.31 -20.97 7.31
C GLY A 84 13.97 -20.30 6.99
N ALA A 85 12.93 -20.55 7.77
CA ALA A 85 11.63 -19.88 7.66
C ALA A 85 11.81 -18.38 7.98
N LYS A 86 11.43 -17.54 7.01
CA LYS A 86 11.44 -16.08 7.15
C LYS A 86 10.04 -15.62 7.53
N LYS A 87 9.85 -15.11 8.74
CA LYS A 87 8.58 -14.51 9.17
C LYS A 87 8.77 -13.01 9.29
N GLY A 88 7.94 -12.26 8.58
CA GLY A 88 8.23 -10.86 8.35
C GLY A 88 7.09 -10.03 7.82
N ASP A 89 5.89 -10.54 7.56
CA ASP A 89 4.76 -9.73 7.05
C ASP A 89 4.13 -8.84 8.13
N TRP A 90 3.51 -7.74 7.73
CA TRP A 90 2.83 -6.84 8.68
C TRP A 90 1.34 -7.14 8.83
N ASP A 91 0.85 -8.25 8.28
CA ASP A 91 -0.58 -8.49 8.04
C ASP A 91 -1.41 -8.38 9.32
N VAL A 92 -0.96 -9.02 10.40
CA VAL A 92 -1.62 -8.93 11.71
C VAL A 92 -1.57 -7.50 12.28
N GLY A 93 -0.43 -6.82 12.18
CA GLY A 93 -0.30 -5.46 12.70
C GLY A 93 -1.15 -4.45 11.93
N ILE A 94 -1.18 -4.58 10.60
CA ILE A 94 -2.06 -3.81 9.71
C ILE A 94 -3.52 -4.07 10.09
N ALA A 95 -3.91 -5.33 10.29
CA ALA A 95 -5.27 -5.68 10.67
C ALA A 95 -5.69 -5.04 12.00
N MET A 96 -4.83 -5.11 13.02
CA MET A 96 -5.11 -4.53 14.34
C MET A 96 -5.24 -3.00 14.27
N ASP A 97 -4.29 -2.32 13.63
CA ASP A 97 -4.33 -0.85 13.49
C ASP A 97 -5.58 -0.41 12.69
N ILE A 98 -5.97 -1.14 11.64
CA ILE A 98 -7.18 -0.85 10.85
C ILE A 98 -8.43 -1.01 11.72
N ILE A 99 -8.55 -2.09 12.49
CA ILE A 99 -9.71 -2.33 13.37
C ILE A 99 -9.80 -1.24 14.44
N GLU A 100 -8.68 -0.88 15.07
CA GLU A 100 -8.63 0.15 16.11
C GLU A 100 -9.02 1.54 15.57
N LEU A 101 -8.58 1.87 14.36
CA LEU A 101 -8.82 3.17 13.75
C LEU A 101 -10.15 3.28 13.01
N ALA A 102 -10.77 2.17 12.60
CA ALA A 102 -12.01 2.15 11.83
C ALA A 102 -13.11 3.08 12.39
N PRO A 103 -13.41 3.12 13.70
CA PRO A 103 -14.45 4.02 14.25
C PRO A 103 -14.17 5.51 14.06
N LYS A 104 -12.92 5.89 13.79
CA LYS A 104 -12.48 7.29 13.59
C LYS A 104 -12.40 7.69 12.12
N LEU A 105 -12.67 6.75 11.21
CA LEU A 105 -12.46 6.89 9.77
C LEU A 105 -13.75 6.68 8.98
N ASP A 106 -13.95 7.50 7.96
CA ASP A 106 -15.04 7.32 7.00
C ASP A 106 -14.58 6.41 5.85
N VAL A 107 -13.28 6.45 5.52
CA VAL A 107 -12.68 5.64 4.46
C VAL A 107 -11.37 5.01 4.94
N ILE A 108 -11.26 3.70 4.75
CA ILE A 108 -10.01 2.95 4.91
C ILE A 108 -9.44 2.68 3.52
N ILE A 109 -8.17 3.05 3.34
CA ILE A 109 -7.44 2.84 2.10
C ILE A 109 -6.29 1.89 2.38
N LEU A 110 -6.42 0.64 1.92
CA LEU A 110 -5.34 -0.34 1.98
C LEU A 110 -4.47 -0.23 0.72
N VAL A 111 -3.20 0.09 0.91
CA VAL A 111 -2.22 0.09 -0.17
C VAL A 111 -1.47 -1.25 -0.14
N SER A 112 -2.12 -2.29 -0.64
CA SER A 112 -1.61 -3.65 -0.83
C SER A 112 -2.43 -4.37 -1.90
N GLY A 113 -1.79 -5.30 -2.62
CA GLY A 113 -2.46 -6.21 -3.54
C GLY A 113 -2.89 -7.54 -2.92
N ASP A 114 -2.60 -7.75 -1.64
CA ASP A 114 -2.75 -9.05 -0.98
C ASP A 114 -4.22 -9.42 -0.71
N GLY A 115 -4.62 -10.60 -1.15
CA GLY A 115 -5.97 -11.13 -0.96
C GLY A 115 -6.27 -11.54 0.48
N ASP A 116 -5.25 -11.75 1.31
CA ASP A 116 -5.42 -12.22 2.69
C ASP A 116 -6.05 -11.14 3.60
N PHE A 117 -6.04 -9.87 3.17
CA PHE A 117 -6.77 -8.80 3.84
C PHE A 117 -8.28 -8.79 3.56
N VAL A 118 -8.81 -9.61 2.64
CA VAL A 118 -10.24 -9.59 2.29
C VAL A 118 -11.17 -9.70 3.51
N PRO A 119 -10.97 -10.63 4.47
CA PRO A 119 -11.80 -10.72 5.67
C PRO A 119 -11.78 -9.44 6.52
N LEU A 120 -10.59 -8.83 6.68
CA LEU A 120 -10.43 -7.55 7.38
C LEU A 120 -11.21 -6.44 6.68
N LEU A 121 -11.09 -6.34 5.35
CA LEU A 121 -11.78 -5.31 4.57
C LEU A 121 -13.31 -5.48 4.65
N GLN A 122 -13.80 -6.71 4.62
CA GLN A 122 -15.23 -6.99 4.81
C GLN A 122 -15.71 -6.60 6.21
N HIS A 123 -14.93 -6.92 7.25
CA HIS A 123 -15.23 -6.53 8.62
C HIS A 123 -15.27 -5.00 8.77
N ALA A 124 -14.23 -4.29 8.31
CA ALA A 124 -14.18 -2.83 8.36
C ALA A 124 -15.35 -2.18 7.59
N ARG A 125 -15.78 -2.78 6.47
CA ARG A 125 -16.97 -2.35 5.73
C ARG A 125 -18.25 -2.51 6.55
N SER A 126 -18.40 -3.65 7.24
CA SER A 126 -19.55 -3.90 8.11
C SER A 126 -19.62 -2.93 9.29
N SER A 127 -18.47 -2.40 9.73
CA SER A 127 -18.36 -1.36 10.75
C SER A 127 -18.65 0.06 10.24
N GLY A 128 -19.07 0.21 8.98
CA GLY A 128 -19.50 1.48 8.39
C GLY A 128 -18.45 2.23 7.58
N CYS A 129 -17.22 1.72 7.48
CA CYS A 129 -16.19 2.36 6.66
C CYS A 129 -16.37 2.05 5.18
N LYS A 130 -16.12 3.04 4.32
CA LYS A 130 -15.89 2.78 2.90
C LYS A 130 -14.50 2.19 2.70
N ILE A 131 -14.40 1.11 1.94
CA ILE A 131 -13.11 0.50 1.64
C ILE A 131 -12.62 0.90 0.24
N GLU A 132 -11.38 1.33 0.16
CA GLU A 132 -10.65 1.55 -1.08
C GLU A 132 -9.30 0.80 -1.01
N ALA A 133 -8.72 0.48 -2.16
CA ALA A 133 -7.39 -0.10 -2.20
C ALA A 133 -6.55 0.39 -3.37
N ALA A 134 -5.23 0.35 -3.22
CA ALA A 134 -4.28 0.75 -4.25
C ALA A 134 -3.14 -0.27 -4.37
N ALA A 135 -2.89 -0.77 -5.58
CA ALA A 135 -1.79 -1.68 -5.88
C ALA A 135 -1.50 -1.72 -7.38
N PHE A 136 -0.42 -2.39 -7.78
CA PHE A 136 -0.21 -2.72 -9.19
C PHE A 136 -1.21 -3.79 -9.60
N GLY A 137 -2.11 -3.47 -10.52
CA GLY A 137 -3.23 -4.33 -10.89
C GLY A 137 -2.84 -5.76 -11.27
N ARG A 138 -1.66 -5.96 -11.86
CA ARG A 138 -1.14 -7.30 -12.20
C ARG A 138 -0.78 -8.19 -11.02
N SER A 139 -0.40 -7.62 -9.86
CA SER A 139 -0.08 -8.39 -8.65
C SER A 139 -1.21 -8.42 -7.63
N ALA A 140 -2.29 -7.68 -7.87
CA ALA A 140 -3.41 -7.58 -6.96
C ALA A 140 -4.44 -8.71 -7.15
N SER A 141 -4.85 -9.33 -6.04
CA SER A 141 -5.91 -10.34 -5.97
C SER A 141 -7.22 -9.84 -6.60
N SER A 142 -7.88 -10.68 -7.40
CA SER A 142 -9.21 -10.39 -7.95
C SER A 142 -10.25 -10.24 -6.84
N LYS A 143 -10.21 -11.12 -5.83
CA LYS A 143 -11.10 -11.08 -4.67
C LYS A 143 -10.99 -9.75 -3.91
N LEU A 144 -9.77 -9.22 -3.77
CA LEU A 144 -9.58 -7.90 -3.16
C LEU A 144 -10.27 -6.80 -4.00
N LYS A 145 -10.11 -6.83 -5.32
CA LYS A 145 -10.75 -5.84 -6.20
C LYS A 145 -12.28 -5.89 -6.15
N GLU A 146 -12.85 -7.06 -5.94
CA GLU A 146 -14.30 -7.27 -5.83
C GLU A 146 -14.88 -6.69 -4.53
N VAL A 147 -14.13 -6.74 -3.42
CA VAL A 147 -14.65 -6.27 -2.11
C VAL A 147 -14.50 -4.76 -1.91
N VAL A 148 -13.54 -4.11 -2.58
CA VAL A 148 -13.32 -2.68 -2.42
C VAL A 148 -14.31 -1.84 -3.22
N SER A 149 -14.71 -0.71 -2.65
CA SER A 149 -15.58 0.26 -3.34
C SER A 149 -14.84 1.03 -4.44
N LYS A 150 -13.50 1.08 -4.38
CA LYS A 150 -12.65 1.71 -5.38
C LYS A 150 -11.27 1.06 -5.36
N PHE A 151 -10.77 0.70 -6.55
CA PHE A 151 -9.42 0.20 -6.73
C PHE A 151 -8.60 1.19 -7.57
N TYR A 152 -7.51 1.69 -6.99
CA TYR A 152 -6.52 2.52 -7.65
C TYR A 152 -5.47 1.62 -8.30
N ASP A 153 -5.65 1.31 -9.57
CA ASP A 153 -4.71 0.52 -10.34
C ASP A 153 -3.49 1.35 -10.74
N LEU A 154 -2.37 1.12 -10.04
CA LEU A 154 -1.10 1.82 -10.27
C LEU A 154 -0.48 1.46 -11.63
N ASP A 155 -0.93 0.39 -12.29
CA ASP A 155 -0.43 0.03 -13.63
C ASP A 155 -0.92 0.97 -14.73
N LYS A 156 -1.98 1.75 -14.46
CA LYS A 156 -2.54 2.68 -15.45
C LYS A 156 -1.66 3.91 -15.68
N GLU A 157 -0.89 4.34 -14.67
CA GLU A 157 -0.01 5.51 -14.76
C GLU A 157 1.38 5.21 -14.18
N LYS A 158 2.04 4.16 -14.65
CA LYS A 158 3.33 3.68 -14.10
C LYS A 158 4.40 4.75 -13.91
N ASN A 159 4.52 5.67 -14.86
CA ASN A 159 5.48 6.78 -14.82
C ASN A 159 5.31 7.67 -13.59
N LYS A 160 4.10 7.70 -13.02
CA LYS A 160 3.76 8.48 -11.82
C LYS A 160 4.11 7.71 -10.54
N TYR A 161 3.94 6.39 -10.53
CA TYR A 161 4.07 5.57 -9.32
C TYR A 161 5.40 4.81 -9.21
N LEU A 162 6.25 4.87 -10.23
CA LEU A 162 7.56 4.24 -10.26
C LEU A 162 8.68 5.28 -10.42
N ILE A 163 9.71 5.19 -9.59
CA ILE A 163 10.89 6.05 -9.66
C ILE A 163 11.77 5.58 -10.83
N SER A 164 12.08 6.48 -11.77
CA SER A 164 12.95 6.21 -12.92
C SER A 164 12.41 5.18 -13.92
N TYR A 165 11.08 5.04 -14.06
CA TYR A 165 10.50 4.19 -15.09
C TYR A 165 10.73 4.79 -16.49
N ILE A 166 11.65 4.18 -17.24
CA ILE A 166 11.87 4.48 -18.65
C ILE A 166 10.90 3.63 -19.46
N LYS A 167 10.00 4.27 -20.22
CA LYS A 167 9.04 3.59 -21.09
C LYS A 167 9.82 2.75 -22.11
N LYS A 168 9.70 1.41 -22.07
CA LYS A 168 10.28 0.58 -23.14
C LYS A 168 9.66 1.03 -24.47
N PRO A 169 10.45 1.24 -25.53
CA PRO A 169 9.90 1.57 -26.84
C PRO A 169 8.96 0.43 -27.26
N VAL A 170 7.77 0.79 -27.71
CA VAL A 170 6.84 -0.17 -28.31
C VAL A 170 7.53 -0.71 -29.55
N LYS A 171 7.91 -2.00 -29.55
CA LYS A 171 8.33 -2.66 -30.78
C LYS A 171 7.14 -2.58 -31.72
N LYS A 172 7.24 -1.78 -32.79
CA LYS A 172 6.36 -1.96 -33.95
C LYS A 172 6.61 -3.39 -34.43
N GLN A 173 5.57 -4.23 -34.39
CA GLN A 173 5.63 -5.52 -35.07
C GLN A 173 5.80 -5.24 -36.58
N PRO A 174 6.62 -6.04 -37.27
CA PRO A 174 6.85 -5.89 -38.71
C PRO A 174 5.56 -6.08 -39.50
#